data_AF-A0A2W0B0A6-F1
#
_entry.id   AF-A0A2W0B0A6-F1
#
_cell.length_a   1.000
_cell.length_b   1.000
_cell.length_c   1.000
_cell.angle_alpha   90.00
_cell.angle_beta   90.00
_cell.angle_gamma   90.00
#
_symmetry.space_group_name_H-M   'P 1'
#
loop_
_entity.id
_entity.type
_entity.pdbx_description
1 polymer ?
#
loop_
_entity_poly.entity_id
_entity_poly.type
_entity_poly.pdbx_seq_one_letter_code
_entity_poly.pdbx_strand_id
1 'polypeptide(L)'
;MEQFQGCVVRLDDHASAVLEAVRSSRSNHRMILYGILSRDVDVRRFSKYGINTLINDSVSRSEALNIARSTCSLLLHELRRYVRIPLVIEIAIEGPTGSFSGSSREISGGGMSVQLARQVSLSDKLRLSFTLPEKPPVSIEGAVCWQKSSLVGFQFQDSDPARQVVRSWINCFLGLD
;
A
#
# COMPACT_ATOMS: atom_id res chain seq x y z
N MET A 1 21.02 3.43 1.30
CA MET A 1 20.73 2.01 1.61
C MET A 1 19.48 1.64 0.83
N GLU A 2 19.57 0.65 -0.05
CA GLU A 2 18.49 0.29 -0.97
C GLU A 2 17.38 -0.48 -0.22
N GLN A 3 16.13 -0.23 -0.63
CA GLN A 3 14.93 -0.89 -0.09
C GLN A 3 14.31 -1.76 -1.19
N PHE A 4 14.10 -3.03 -0.89
CA PHE A 4 13.44 -3.97 -1.80
C PHE A 4 12.10 -4.43 -1.21
N GLN A 5 11.19 -4.85 -2.08
CA GLN A 5 9.80 -5.15 -1.73
C GLN A 5 9.53 -6.66 -1.66
N GLY A 6 10.27 -7.41 -2.45
CA GLY A 6 10.22 -8.87 -2.47
C GLY A 6 11.61 -9.44 -2.73
N CYS A 7 11.88 -10.60 -2.16
CA CYS A 7 13.07 -11.38 -2.42
C CYS A 7 12.67 -12.83 -2.71
N VAL A 8 13.23 -13.39 -3.77
CA VAL A 8 13.10 -14.81 -4.10
C VAL A 8 14.42 -15.47 -3.73
N VAL A 9 14.36 -16.45 -2.83
CA VAL A 9 15.53 -17.13 -2.28
C VAL A 9 15.35 -18.63 -2.46
N ARG A 10 16.35 -19.29 -3.05
CA ARG A 10 16.41 -20.76 -3.05
C ARG A 10 16.71 -21.23 -1.64
N LEU A 11 15.92 -22.17 -1.12
CA LEU A 11 16.04 -22.66 0.24
C LEU A 11 17.12 -23.75 0.34
N ASP A 12 18.37 -23.36 0.09
CA ASP A 12 19.56 -24.18 0.30
C ASP A 12 20.28 -23.82 1.61
N ASP A 13 21.47 -24.38 1.83
CA ASP A 13 22.24 -24.14 3.05
C ASP A 13 22.69 -22.68 3.23
N HIS A 14 22.72 -21.88 2.15
CA HIS A 14 23.09 -20.47 2.21
C HIS A 14 21.89 -19.54 2.47
N ALA A 15 20.67 -20.04 2.28
CA ALA A 15 19.44 -19.26 2.44
C ALA A 15 19.34 -18.61 3.83
N SER A 16 19.78 -19.29 4.89
CA SER A 16 19.70 -18.75 6.26
C SER A 16 20.46 -17.43 6.41
N ALA A 17 21.63 -17.28 5.78
CA ALA A 17 22.41 -16.04 5.87
C ALA A 17 21.67 -14.87 5.18
N VAL A 18 21.08 -15.13 4.02
CA VAL A 18 20.30 -14.12 3.28
C VAL A 18 19.04 -13.74 4.05
N LEU A 19 18.29 -14.72 4.54
CA LEU A 19 17.04 -14.50 5.27
C LEU A 19 17.26 -13.76 6.59
N GLU A 20 18.34 -14.08 7.32
CA GLU A 20 18.75 -13.37 8.53
C GLU A 20 19.18 -11.93 8.23
N ALA A 21 19.94 -11.71 7.14
CA ALA A 21 20.32 -10.36 6.69
C ALA A 21 19.10 -9.50 6.31
N VAL A 22 18.09 -10.09 5.67
CA VAL A 22 16.84 -9.39 5.36
C VAL A 22 16.10 -9.01 6.64
N ARG A 23 15.91 -9.96 7.57
CA ARG A 23 15.12 -9.72 8.80
C ARG A 23 15.81 -8.80 9.81
N SER A 24 17.14 -8.78 9.84
CA SER A 24 17.92 -7.85 10.67
C SER A 24 18.04 -6.44 10.08
N SER A 25 17.75 -6.27 8.78
CA SER A 25 17.88 -4.99 8.09
C SER A 25 16.72 -4.04 8.39
N ARG A 26 17.04 -2.83 8.89
CA ARG A 26 16.04 -1.79 9.17
C ARG A 26 15.14 -1.46 7.97
N SER A 27 15.67 -1.45 6.75
CA SER A 27 14.91 -1.10 5.54
C SER A 27 14.15 -2.27 4.92
N ASN A 28 14.56 -3.51 5.22
CA ASN A 28 14.13 -4.71 4.50
C ASN A 28 13.44 -5.75 5.40
N HIS A 29 13.39 -5.55 6.72
CA HIS A 29 12.84 -6.52 7.67
C HIS A 29 11.38 -6.91 7.45
N ARG A 30 10.62 -6.13 6.67
CA ARG A 30 9.21 -6.41 6.33
C ARG A 30 9.00 -6.92 4.91
N MET A 31 10.07 -6.98 4.11
CA MET A 31 10.03 -7.46 2.74
C MET A 31 9.37 -8.84 2.63
N ILE A 32 8.69 -9.05 1.51
CA ILE A 32 8.10 -10.35 1.19
C ILE A 32 9.16 -11.33 0.77
N LEU A 33 9.07 -12.54 1.32
CA LEU A 33 10.01 -13.61 1.04
C LEU A 33 9.30 -14.74 0.30
N TYR A 34 9.83 -15.08 -0.87
CA TYR A 34 9.46 -16.25 -1.64
C TYR A 34 10.57 -17.29 -1.53
N GLY A 35 10.26 -18.47 -1.01
CA GLY A 35 11.22 -19.57 -0.90
C GLY A 35 11.07 -20.54 -2.06
N ILE A 36 12.14 -20.80 -2.83
CA ILE A 36 12.15 -21.90 -3.81
C ILE A 36 12.57 -23.18 -3.10
N LEU A 37 11.70 -24.19 -3.09
CA LEU A 37 11.98 -25.51 -2.53
C LEU A 37 12.55 -26.45 -3.58
N SER A 38 13.53 -27.23 -3.16
CA SER A 38 13.92 -28.47 -3.80
C SER A 38 13.49 -29.67 -2.95
N ARG A 39 13.48 -30.87 -3.54
CA ARG A 39 12.84 -32.08 -2.97
C ARG A 39 13.32 -32.49 -1.58
N ASP A 40 14.57 -32.18 -1.23
CA ASP A 40 15.23 -32.66 0.00
C ASP A 40 15.38 -31.58 1.08
N VAL A 41 14.66 -30.46 0.96
CA VAL A 41 14.80 -29.32 1.88
C VAL A 41 13.84 -29.46 3.07
N ASP A 42 14.37 -29.50 4.29
CA ASP A 42 13.56 -29.36 5.51
C ASP A 42 13.18 -27.90 5.75
N VAL A 43 11.99 -27.53 5.28
CA VAL A 43 11.41 -26.18 5.37
C VAL A 43 11.31 -25.67 6.81
N ARG A 44 11.19 -26.57 7.80
CA ARG A 44 11.04 -26.18 9.22
C ARG A 44 12.25 -25.37 9.71
N ARG A 45 13.43 -25.59 9.13
CA ARG A 45 14.67 -24.83 9.41
C ARG A 45 14.51 -23.33 9.12
N PHE A 46 13.60 -22.96 8.23
CA PHE A 46 13.40 -21.57 7.80
C PHE A 46 12.13 -20.92 8.38
N SER A 47 11.35 -21.64 9.19
CA SER A 47 10.09 -21.16 9.75
C SER A 47 10.21 -19.82 10.50
N LYS A 48 11.32 -19.63 11.24
CA LYS A 48 11.60 -18.39 11.99
C LYS A 48 11.68 -17.12 11.13
N TYR A 49 11.94 -17.25 9.82
CA TYR A 49 12.09 -16.12 8.93
C TYR A 49 10.76 -15.64 8.32
N GLY A 50 9.65 -16.36 8.54
CA GLY A 50 8.33 -15.97 8.05
C GLY A 50 8.28 -15.85 6.52
N ILE A 51 8.63 -16.92 5.82
CA ILE A 51 8.52 -16.97 4.35
C ILE A 51 7.05 -16.90 3.95
N ASN A 52 6.69 -15.97 3.07
CA ASN A 52 5.29 -15.70 2.70
C ASN A 52 4.73 -16.75 1.74
N THR A 53 5.55 -17.24 0.81
CA THR A 53 5.11 -18.24 -0.17
C THR A 53 6.26 -19.15 -0.57
N LEU A 54 5.91 -20.41 -0.75
CA LEU A 54 6.80 -21.48 -1.15
C LEU A 54 6.54 -21.82 -2.62
N ILE A 55 7.60 -21.85 -3.42
CA ILE A 55 7.58 -22.10 -4.87
C ILE A 55 8.36 -23.39 -5.11
N ASN A 56 7.78 -24.34 -5.83
CA ASN A 56 8.52 -25.54 -6.22
C ASN A 56 9.57 -25.21 -7.30
N ASP A 57 10.73 -25.85 -7.29
CA ASP A 57 11.78 -25.62 -8.29
C ASP A 57 11.34 -25.95 -9.73
N SER A 58 10.32 -26.80 -9.89
CA SER A 58 9.69 -27.15 -11.16
C SER A 58 8.43 -26.34 -11.48
N VAL A 59 8.33 -25.09 -11.02
CA VAL A 59 7.13 -24.26 -11.19
C VAL A 59 6.83 -23.97 -12.68
N SER A 60 5.60 -24.21 -13.09
CA SER A 60 5.11 -23.81 -14.41
C SER A 60 4.92 -22.29 -14.50
N ARG A 61 4.90 -21.74 -15.72
CA ARG A 61 4.60 -20.31 -15.93
C ARG A 61 3.24 -19.90 -15.35
N SER A 62 2.23 -20.76 -15.49
CA SER A 62 0.88 -20.54 -14.94
C SER A 62 0.87 -20.48 -13.42
N GLU A 63 1.58 -21.37 -12.75
CA GLU A 63 1.68 -21.37 -11.28
C GLU A 63 2.44 -20.15 -10.77
N ALA A 64 3.55 -19.77 -11.45
CA ALA A 64 4.29 -18.57 -11.11
C ALA A 64 3.43 -17.30 -11.23
N LEU A 65 2.60 -17.20 -12.29
CA LEU A 65 1.64 -16.10 -12.45
C LEU A 65 0.58 -16.10 -11.37
N ASN A 66 0.06 -17.26 -10.96
CA ASN A 66 -0.92 -17.36 -9.89
C ASN A 66 -0.33 -16.94 -8.54
N ILE A 67 0.92 -17.34 -8.24
CA ILE A 67 1.64 -16.91 -7.04
C ILE A 67 1.86 -15.40 -7.04
N ALA A 68 2.28 -14.83 -8.16
CA ALA A 68 2.46 -13.39 -8.29
C ALA A 68 1.14 -12.63 -8.06
N ARG A 69 0.03 -13.11 -8.62
CA ARG A 69 -1.31 -12.52 -8.43
C ARG A 69 -1.78 -12.62 -6.99
N SER A 70 -1.67 -13.79 -6.36
CA SER A 70 -2.14 -14.01 -4.98
C SER A 70 -1.35 -13.21 -3.94
N THR A 71 -0.07 -12.95 -4.22
CA THR A 71 0.80 -12.17 -3.33
C THR A 71 0.93 -10.70 -3.71
N CYS A 72 0.29 -10.27 -4.80
CA CYS A 72 0.35 -8.89 -5.29
C CYS A 72 -0.08 -7.88 -4.23
N SER A 73 -1.18 -8.14 -3.53
CA SER A 73 -1.66 -7.27 -2.44
C SER A 73 -0.65 -7.15 -1.31
N LEU A 74 0.05 -8.24 -0.96
CA LEU A 74 1.11 -8.19 0.06
C LEU A 74 2.29 -7.32 -0.44
N LEU A 75 2.74 -7.50 -1.69
CA LEU A 75 3.84 -6.72 -2.26
C LEU A 75 3.50 -5.23 -2.30
N LEU A 76 2.25 -4.93 -2.66
CA LEU A 76 1.72 -3.57 -2.67
C LEU A 76 1.66 -2.98 -1.25
N HIS A 77 1.32 -3.78 -0.22
CA HIS A 77 1.34 -3.36 1.17
C HIS A 77 2.74 -2.97 1.67
N GLU A 78 3.80 -3.65 1.21
CA GLU A 78 5.19 -3.33 1.54
C GLU A 78 5.74 -2.14 0.74
N LEU A 79 5.15 -1.82 -0.42
CA LEU A 79 5.45 -0.60 -1.18
C LEU A 79 4.91 0.66 -0.48
N ARG A 80 3.66 0.62 -0.01
CA ARG A 80 2.95 1.60 0.82
C ARG A 80 1.75 0.85 1.41
N ARG A 81 1.29 1.13 2.64
CA ARG A 81 0.17 0.38 3.26
C ARG A 81 -1.12 0.32 2.41
N TYR A 82 -1.28 1.18 1.41
CA TYR A 82 -2.38 1.17 0.42
C TYR A 82 -1.87 1.49 -0.99
N VAL A 83 -2.42 0.82 -2.00
CA VAL A 83 -2.25 1.16 -3.42
C VAL A 83 -2.74 2.59 -3.66
N ARG A 84 -1.96 3.38 -4.43
CA ARG A 84 -2.33 4.73 -4.86
C ARG A 84 -2.72 4.71 -6.33
N ILE A 85 -3.98 5.01 -6.61
CA ILE A 85 -4.52 5.11 -7.97
C ILE A 85 -4.45 6.57 -8.40
N PRO A 86 -3.79 6.90 -9.53
CA PRO A 86 -3.88 8.23 -10.12
C PRO A 86 -5.33 8.55 -10.45
N LEU A 87 -5.89 9.56 -9.80
CA LEU A 87 -7.26 9.99 -9.99
C LEU A 87 -7.31 11.50 -9.74
N VAL A 88 -7.84 12.23 -10.71
CA VAL A 88 -8.02 13.69 -10.63
C VAL A 88 -9.50 13.97 -10.48
N ILE A 89 -9.90 14.32 -9.26
CA ILE A 89 -11.27 14.70 -8.89
C ILE A 89 -11.21 15.96 -8.03
N GLU A 90 -12.28 16.75 -8.09
CA GLU A 90 -12.43 17.92 -7.23
C GLU A 90 -12.69 17.50 -5.77
N ILE A 91 -11.99 18.16 -4.87
CA ILE A 91 -12.04 17.94 -3.43
C ILE A 91 -12.45 19.25 -2.75
N ALA A 92 -13.57 19.21 -2.04
CA ALA A 92 -13.93 20.25 -1.08
C ALA A 92 -13.34 19.88 0.29
N ILE A 93 -12.73 20.85 0.95
CA ILE A 93 -12.01 20.69 2.22
C ILE A 93 -12.62 21.66 3.21
N GLU A 94 -13.18 21.15 4.29
CA GLU A 94 -13.74 21.94 5.37
C GLU A 94 -12.89 21.79 6.63
N GLY A 95 -12.49 22.92 7.20
CA GLY A 95 -11.72 22.97 8.43
C GLY A 95 -12.18 24.08 9.37
N PRO A 96 -11.66 24.10 10.61
CA PRO A 96 -12.00 25.12 11.60
C PRO A 96 -11.70 26.55 11.13
N THR A 97 -10.68 26.70 10.28
CA THR A 97 -10.17 27.99 9.78
C THR A 97 -10.81 28.42 8.45
N GLY A 98 -11.72 27.62 7.89
CA GLY A 98 -12.43 27.91 6.65
C GLY A 98 -12.55 26.74 5.68
N SER A 99 -13.13 27.03 4.52
CA SER A 99 -13.33 26.08 3.43
C SER A 99 -12.33 26.33 2.30
N PHE A 100 -11.79 25.24 1.75
CA PHE A 100 -10.83 25.24 0.66
C PHE A 100 -11.25 24.25 -0.41
N SER A 101 -10.67 24.37 -1.60
CA SER A 101 -10.84 23.40 -2.68
C SER A 101 -9.52 23.10 -3.36
N GLY A 102 -9.47 21.95 -4.02
CA GLY A 102 -8.34 21.52 -4.82
C GLY A 102 -8.67 20.26 -5.62
N SER A 103 -7.71 19.80 -6.40
CA SER A 103 -7.85 18.58 -7.20
C SER A 103 -6.94 17.48 -6.68
N SER A 104 -7.43 16.24 -6.59
CA SER A 104 -6.58 15.11 -6.22
C SER A 104 -5.53 14.82 -7.29
N ARG A 105 -4.39 14.28 -6.87
CA ARG A 105 -3.38 13.67 -7.75
C ARG A 105 -3.52 12.17 -7.80
N GLU A 106 -3.82 11.60 -6.64
CA GLU A 106 -4.01 10.18 -6.42
C GLU A 106 -4.83 9.96 -5.17
N ILE A 107 -5.45 8.78 -5.09
CA ILE A 107 -6.18 8.30 -3.92
C ILE A 107 -5.74 6.88 -3.56
N SER A 108 -5.76 6.57 -2.27
CA SER A 108 -5.53 5.26 -1.70
C SER A 108 -6.56 4.91 -0.63
N GLY A 109 -6.58 3.66 -0.19
CA GLY A 109 -7.48 3.21 0.88
C GLY A 109 -7.25 3.86 2.26
N GLY A 110 -6.18 4.64 2.42
CA GLY A 110 -5.84 5.32 3.67
C GLY A 110 -5.57 6.80 3.55
N GLY A 111 -5.72 7.41 2.37
CA GLY A 111 -5.43 8.82 2.17
C GLY A 111 -5.34 9.22 0.70
N MET A 112 -5.07 10.49 0.45
CA MET A 112 -4.90 11.05 -0.90
C MET A 112 -3.92 12.21 -0.90
N SER A 113 -3.46 12.61 -2.09
CA SER A 113 -2.72 13.85 -2.28
C SER A 113 -3.56 14.85 -3.06
N VAL A 114 -3.63 16.10 -2.62
CA VAL A 114 -4.47 17.14 -3.21
C VAL A 114 -3.62 18.37 -3.55
N GLN A 115 -3.81 18.84 -4.77
CA GLN A 115 -3.28 20.09 -5.29
C GLN A 115 -4.25 21.21 -4.99
N LEU A 116 -3.88 22.11 -4.07
CA LEU A 116 -4.62 23.33 -3.79
C LEU A 116 -4.28 24.43 -4.82
N ALA A 117 -5.19 25.38 -5.01
CA ALA A 117 -4.97 26.54 -5.88
C ALA A 117 -3.89 27.49 -5.33
N ARG A 118 -3.73 27.55 -4.01
CA ARG A 118 -2.71 28.34 -3.31
C ARG A 118 -2.18 27.59 -2.10
N GLN A 119 -1.02 27.99 -1.61
CA GLN A 119 -0.53 27.49 -0.33
C GLN A 119 -1.42 28.01 0.80
N VAL A 120 -1.91 27.10 1.63
CA VAL A 120 -2.76 27.38 2.78
C VAL A 120 -2.18 26.67 4.00
N SER A 121 -2.24 27.32 5.16
CA SER A 121 -1.95 26.68 6.44
C SER A 121 -3.18 25.90 6.91
N LEU A 122 -3.07 24.58 6.94
CA LEU A 122 -4.13 23.67 7.35
C LEU A 122 -3.78 23.08 8.72
N SER A 123 -4.65 23.22 9.72
CA SER A 123 -4.41 22.69 11.07
C SER A 123 -5.35 21.53 11.40
N ASP A 124 -4.73 20.38 11.63
CA ASP A 124 -5.27 19.16 12.23
C ASP A 124 -6.30 18.38 11.41
N LYS A 125 -7.58 18.47 11.77
CA LYS A 125 -8.66 17.60 11.30
C LYS A 125 -9.55 18.34 10.32
N LEU A 126 -9.73 17.74 9.16
CA LEU A 126 -10.44 18.32 8.05
C LEU A 126 -11.45 17.30 7.53
N ARG A 127 -12.58 17.80 7.05
CA ARG A 127 -13.55 17.00 6.33
C ARG A 127 -13.32 17.17 4.84
N LEU A 128 -13.02 16.06 4.17
CA LEU A 128 -12.81 15.99 2.74
C LEU A 128 -14.09 15.47 2.10
N SER A 129 -14.60 16.20 1.11
CA SER A 129 -15.81 15.84 0.38
C SER A 129 -15.51 15.76 -1.12
N PHE A 130 -15.82 14.61 -1.74
CA PHE A 130 -15.51 14.34 -3.14
C PHE A 130 -16.40 13.22 -3.70
N THR A 131 -16.43 13.04 -5.01
CA THR A 131 -17.22 11.98 -5.66
C THR A 131 -16.29 11.03 -6.40
N LEU A 132 -16.35 9.75 -6.06
CA LEU A 132 -15.65 8.70 -6.82
C LEU A 132 -16.46 8.34 -8.07
N PRO A 133 -15.81 7.94 -9.18
CA PRO A 133 -16.49 7.46 -10.37
C PRO A 133 -17.56 6.42 -10.04
N GLU A 134 -18.79 6.65 -10.52
CA GLU A 134 -19.95 5.77 -10.36
C GLU A 134 -20.33 5.47 -8.89
N LYS A 135 -19.93 6.33 -7.95
CA LYS A 135 -20.32 6.23 -6.55
C LYS A 135 -21.02 7.51 -6.07
N PRO A 136 -21.85 7.41 -5.03
CA PRO A 136 -22.36 8.58 -4.33
C PRO A 136 -21.20 9.46 -3.78
N PRO A 137 -21.47 10.74 -3.49
CA PRO A 137 -20.53 11.60 -2.79
C PRO A 137 -20.03 10.96 -1.48
N VAL A 138 -18.73 11.08 -1.25
CA VAL A 138 -18.02 10.60 -0.06
C VAL A 138 -17.61 11.80 0.77
N SER A 139 -17.89 11.76 2.07
CA SER A 139 -17.38 12.72 3.05
C SER A 139 -16.61 11.98 4.14
N ILE A 140 -15.34 12.30 4.31
CA ILE A 140 -14.41 11.56 5.16
C ILE A 140 -13.54 12.51 5.99
N GLU A 141 -13.33 12.18 7.26
CA GLU A 141 -12.36 12.86 8.11
C GLU A 141 -10.92 12.48 7.71
N GLY A 142 -10.06 13.49 7.60
CA GLY A 142 -8.65 13.29 7.35
C GLY A 142 -7.78 14.34 8.04
N ALA A 143 -6.50 14.01 8.18
CA ALA A 143 -5.49 14.89 8.74
C ALA A 143 -4.36 15.13 7.74
N VAL A 144 -3.75 16.32 7.80
CA VAL A 144 -2.57 16.62 7.00
C VAL A 144 -1.39 15.79 7.53
N CYS A 145 -0.79 14.96 6.66
CA CYS A 145 0.38 14.15 7.00
C CYS A 145 1.70 14.73 6.43
N TRP A 146 1.62 15.54 5.39
CA TRP A 146 2.73 16.33 4.86
C TRP A 146 2.21 17.42 3.92
N GLN A 147 3.02 18.45 3.69
CA GLN A 147 2.73 19.53 2.74
C GLN A 147 4.01 19.99 2.05
N LYS A 148 3.94 20.21 0.74
CA LYS A 148 5.00 20.79 -0.09
C LYS A 148 4.40 21.85 -1.01
N SER A 149 4.61 23.13 -0.66
CA SER A 149 3.93 24.27 -1.30
C SER A 149 2.40 24.11 -1.26
N SER A 150 1.74 24.03 -2.41
CA SER A 150 0.29 23.84 -2.57
C SER A 150 -0.13 22.37 -2.71
N LEU A 151 0.82 21.42 -2.68
CA LEU A 151 0.52 19.99 -2.68
C LEU A 151 0.48 19.47 -1.24
N VAL A 152 -0.65 18.88 -0.87
CA VAL A 152 -0.92 18.42 0.50
C VAL A 152 -1.25 16.94 0.50
N GLY A 153 -0.66 16.18 1.41
CA GLY A 153 -1.04 14.81 1.69
C GLY A 153 -2.04 14.72 2.83
N PHE A 154 -3.18 14.10 2.58
CA PHE A 154 -4.18 13.78 3.58
C PHE A 154 -4.15 12.30 3.94
N GLN A 155 -4.13 12.00 5.23
CA GLN A 155 -4.37 10.66 5.76
C GLN A 155 -5.82 10.58 6.24
N PHE A 156 -6.56 9.58 5.78
CA PHE A 156 -7.93 9.34 6.26
C PHE A 156 -7.90 8.80 7.68
N GLN A 157 -8.85 9.26 8.49
CA GLN A 157 -9.01 8.80 9.86
C GLN A 157 -9.40 7.32 9.86
N ASP A 158 -8.68 6.50 10.63
CA ASP A 158 -8.88 5.05 10.64
C ASP A 158 -10.29 4.64 11.10
N SER A 159 -10.90 5.43 11.98
CA SER A 159 -12.23 5.21 12.56
C SER A 159 -13.39 5.71 11.70
N ASP A 160 -13.14 6.44 10.60
CA ASP A 160 -14.21 6.96 9.75
C ASP A 160 -14.76 5.84 8.83
N PRO A 161 -16.07 5.53 8.89
CA PRO A 161 -16.66 4.45 8.09
C PRO A 161 -16.59 4.71 6.57
N ALA A 162 -16.52 5.97 6.13
CA ALA A 162 -16.39 6.32 4.72
C ALA A 162 -15.09 5.78 4.11
N ARG A 163 -14.09 5.50 4.94
CA ARG A 163 -12.85 4.85 4.52
C ARG A 163 -13.09 3.48 3.88
N GLN A 164 -14.03 2.71 4.39
CA GLN A 164 -14.35 1.39 3.82
C GLN A 164 -14.96 1.52 2.43
N VAL A 165 -15.79 2.55 2.20
CA VAL A 165 -16.34 2.86 0.86
C VAL A 165 -15.22 3.12 -0.14
N VAL A 166 -14.24 3.95 0.24
CA VAL A 166 -13.06 4.22 -0.61
C VAL A 166 -12.28 2.93 -0.87
N ARG A 167 -12.02 2.11 0.16
CA ARG A 167 -11.28 0.85 0.00
C ARG A 167 -11.98 -0.13 -0.93
N SER A 168 -13.29 -0.32 -0.76
CA SER A 168 -14.08 -1.19 -1.62
C SER A 168 -14.10 -0.68 -3.08
N TRP A 169 -14.19 0.64 -3.29
CA TRP A 169 -14.08 1.20 -4.64
C TRP A 169 -12.71 0.93 -5.27
N ILE A 170 -11.62 1.08 -4.52
CA ILE A 170 -10.26 0.81 -5.00
C ILE A 170 -10.08 -0.66 -5.38
N ASN A 171 -10.57 -1.59 -4.56
CA ASN A 171 -10.48 -3.02 -4.86
C ASN A 171 -11.24 -3.36 -6.14
N CYS A 172 -12.46 -2.85 -6.29
CA CYS A 172 -13.27 -2.99 -7.50
C CYS A 172 -12.56 -2.44 -8.73
N PHE A 173 -12.00 -1.22 -8.64
CA PHE A 173 -11.26 -0.59 -9.73
C PHE A 173 -10.03 -1.39 -10.17
N LEU A 174 -9.37 -2.08 -9.22
CA LEU A 174 -8.19 -2.91 -9.48
C LEU A 174 -8.54 -4.36 -9.87
N GLY A 175 -9.82 -4.75 -9.86
CA GLY A 175 -10.25 -6.13 -10.10
C GLY A 175 -9.78 -7.10 -9.01
N LEU A 176 -9.73 -6.65 -7.76
CA LEU A 176 -9.31 -7.43 -6.59
C LEU A 176 -10.48 -7.95 -5.73
N ASP A 177 -11.71 -7.71 -6.17
CA ASP A 177 -12.94 -8.22 -5.54
C ASP A 177 -13.19 -9.70 -5.87
#